data_AF-A0A9D6IIX5-F1
#
_entry.id   AF-A0A9D6IIX5-F1
#
_cell.length_a   1.000
_cell.length_b   1.000
_cell.length_c   1.000
_cell.angle_alpha   90.00
_cell.angle_beta   90.00
_cell.angle_gamma   90.00
#
_symmetry.space_group_name_H-M   'P 1'
#
loop_
_entity.id
_entity.type
_entity.pdbx_description
1 polymer ?
#
loop_
_entity_poly.entity_id
_entity_poly.type
_entity_poly.pdbx_seq_one_letter_code
_entity_poly.pdbx_strand_id
1 'polypeptide(L)'
;VILPPKPPNFVLPTAGLPFQLNPGVTSTTNPCDFKRPNSPHSGGMVTSLGDGSVRLLSSGLSLTTFRNAVIPNDGNVLGADW
;
A
#
# COMPACT_ATOMS: atom_id res chain seq x y z
N VAL A 1 23.48 1.86 -4.91
CA VAL A 1 22.63 1.02 -5.79
C VAL A 1 21.54 1.92 -6.35
N ILE A 2 21.52 2.16 -7.67
CA ILE A 2 20.46 2.93 -8.30
C ILE A 2 19.26 1.99 -8.43
N LEU A 3 18.20 2.25 -7.67
CA LEU A 3 16.97 1.46 -7.72
C LEU A 3 16.25 1.72 -9.05
N PRO A 4 15.66 0.68 -9.68
CA PRO A 4 15.03 0.81 -10.98
C PRO A 4 13.91 1.86 -10.96
N PRO A 5 13.72 2.63 -12.03
CA PRO A 5 12.67 3.65 -12.13
C PRO A 5 11.27 3.01 -12.07
N LYS A 6 10.28 3.79 -11.60
CA LYS A 6 8.88 3.37 -11.45
C LYS A 6 8.37 2.69 -12.73
N PRO A 7 7.77 1.47 -12.65
CA PRO A 7 7.15 0.87 -13.81
C PRO A 7 6.00 1.76 -14.35
N PRO A 8 5.82 1.84 -15.68
CA PRO A 8 4.90 2.78 -16.31
C PRO A 8 3.45 2.65 -15.83
N ASN A 9 3.02 1.45 -15.42
CA ASN A 9 1.63 1.15 -15.05
C ASN A 9 1.36 1.00 -13.53
N PHE A 10 2.27 1.50 -12.67
CA PHE A 10 2.00 1.52 -11.24
C PHE A 10 0.95 2.60 -10.91
N VAL A 11 -0.30 2.16 -10.72
CA VAL A 11 -1.43 3.00 -10.32
C VAL A 11 -1.62 2.86 -8.82
N LEU A 12 -1.04 3.80 -8.06
CA LEU A 12 -1.43 3.96 -6.67
C LEU A 12 -2.73 4.76 -6.60
N PRO A 13 -3.58 4.51 -5.59
CA PRO A 13 -4.74 5.36 -5.35
C PRO A 13 -4.27 6.82 -5.30
N THR A 14 -5.03 7.73 -5.92
CA THR A 14 -4.80 9.17 -5.81
C THR A 14 -5.60 9.78 -4.65
N ALA A 15 -6.54 9.01 -4.08
CA ALA A 15 -7.34 9.32 -2.92
C ALA A 15 -7.83 8.03 -2.23
N GLY A 16 -8.21 8.12 -0.96
CA GLY A 16 -8.74 7.00 -0.17
C GLY A 16 -7.66 6.16 0.54
N LEU A 17 -8.03 4.94 0.94
CA LEU A 17 -7.16 4.04 1.70
C LEU A 17 -5.97 3.56 0.87
N PRO A 18 -4.78 3.37 1.49
CA PRO A 18 -3.58 2.89 0.80
C PRO A 18 -3.74 1.50 0.20
N PHE A 19 -4.51 0.62 0.85
CA PHE A 19 -4.81 -0.75 0.42
C PHE A 19 -6.28 -1.09 0.70
N GLN A 20 -6.80 -2.13 0.05
CA GLN A 20 -8.18 -2.57 0.24
C GLN A 20 -8.30 -3.45 1.48
N LEU A 21 -9.24 -3.12 2.36
CA LEU A 21 -9.62 -3.95 3.50
C LEU A 21 -10.87 -4.77 3.16
N ASN A 22 -10.83 -6.08 3.39
CA ASN A 22 -11.93 -7.01 3.15
C ASN A 22 -12.67 -6.78 1.81
N PRO A 23 -11.96 -6.78 0.66
CA PRO A 23 -12.60 -6.60 -0.63
C PRO A 23 -13.55 -7.77 -0.93
N GLY A 24 -14.72 -7.46 -1.49
CA GLY A 24 -15.71 -8.46 -1.85
C GLY A 24 -15.59 -8.87 -3.32
N VAL A 25 -15.66 -10.16 -3.60
CA VAL A 25 -15.68 -10.70 -4.97
C VAL A 25 -16.94 -10.29 -5.76
N THR A 26 -18.03 -9.98 -5.07
CA THR A 26 -19.32 -9.53 -5.65
C THR A 26 -19.74 -8.15 -5.15
N SER A 27 -18.88 -7.45 -4.40
CA SER A 27 -19.20 -6.14 -3.82
C SER A 27 -19.17 -5.04 -4.88
N THR A 28 -20.19 -4.18 -4.89
CA THR A 28 -20.22 -2.98 -5.74
C THR A 28 -19.54 -1.77 -5.09
N THR A 29 -19.38 -1.76 -3.76
CA THR A 29 -18.81 -0.63 -3.00
C THR A 29 -17.30 -0.80 -2.75
N ASN A 30 -16.83 -2.02 -2.56
CA ASN A 30 -15.41 -2.35 -2.41
C ASN A 30 -15.08 -3.65 -3.18
N PRO A 31 -15.15 -3.59 -4.53
CA PRO A 31 -14.83 -4.74 -5.37
C PRO A 31 -13.36 -5.13 -5.21
N CYS A 32 -13.06 -6.42 -5.36
CA CYS A 32 -11.67 -6.90 -5.39
C CYS A 32 -10.93 -6.37 -6.63
N ASP A 33 -10.02 -5.41 -6.45
CA ASP A 33 -9.25 -4.80 -7.52
C ASP A 33 -7.80 -5.31 -7.50
N PHE A 34 -7.48 -6.17 -8.46
CA PHE A 34 -6.16 -6.77 -8.61
C PHE A 34 -5.03 -5.76 -8.85
N LYS A 35 -5.35 -4.51 -9.21
CA LYS A 35 -4.35 -3.44 -9.39
C LYS A 35 -3.93 -2.81 -8.06
N ARG A 36 -4.60 -3.13 -6.96
CA ARG A 36 -4.36 -2.56 -5.63
C ARG A 36 -3.94 -3.65 -4.65
N PRO A 37 -3.04 -3.35 -3.70
CA PRO A 37 -2.80 -4.24 -2.58
C PRO A 37 -4.08 -4.46 -1.78
N ASN A 38 -4.31 -5.69 -1.35
CA ASN A 38 -5.50 -6.08 -0.61
C ASN A 38 -5.16 -6.90 0.64
N SER A 39 -5.96 -6.72 1.69
CA SER A 39 -6.02 -7.59 2.85
C SER A 39 -7.45 -8.12 3.00
N PRO A 40 -7.68 -9.44 3.09
CA PRO A 40 -8.99 -10.00 3.40
C PRO A 40 -9.40 -9.77 4.87
N HIS A 41 -8.54 -9.16 5.68
CA HIS A 41 -8.80 -8.85 7.09
C HIS A 41 -9.12 -7.37 7.29
N SER A 42 -9.96 -7.07 8.28
CA SER A 42 -10.29 -5.69 8.68
C SER A 42 -9.22 -5.02 9.55
N GLY A 43 -8.33 -5.80 10.17
CA GLY A 43 -7.32 -5.30 11.12
C GLY A 43 -6.11 -4.61 10.48
N GLY A 44 -5.93 -4.70 9.16
CA GLY A 44 -4.77 -4.16 8.45
C GLY A 44 -4.19 -5.13 7.44
N MET A 45 -3.03 -4.79 6.89
CA MET A 45 -2.32 -5.60 5.90
C MET A 45 -0.98 -6.06 6.46
N VAL A 46 -0.76 -7.38 6.53
CA VAL A 46 0.53 -7.95 6.92
C VAL A 46 1.49 -7.78 5.75
N THR A 47 2.67 -7.23 6.00
CA THR A 47 3.66 -6.91 4.95
C THR A 47 5.07 -7.25 5.43
N SER A 48 5.86 -7.84 4.55
CA SER A 48 7.30 -8.05 4.74
C SER A 48 8.07 -6.79 4.36
N LEU A 49 9.07 -6.42 5.15
CA LEU A 49 9.94 -5.29 4.90
C LEU A 49 11.25 -5.74 4.24
N GLY A 50 12.03 -4.78 3.73
CA GLY A 50 13.32 -5.05 3.09
C GLY A 50 14.38 -5.67 4.02
N ASP A 51 14.19 -5.60 5.34
CA ASP A 51 15.05 -6.23 6.36
C ASP A 51 14.59 -7.65 6.76
N GLY A 52 13.55 -8.19 6.10
CA GLY A 52 12.99 -9.51 6.38
C GLY A 52 12.03 -9.53 7.58
N SER A 53 11.83 -8.43 8.29
CA SER A 53 10.81 -8.34 9.34
C SER A 53 9.40 -8.32 8.74
N VAL A 54 8.41 -8.74 9.52
CA VAL A 54 6.98 -8.69 9.15
C VAL A 54 6.28 -7.72 10.09
N ARG A 55 5.50 -6.79 9.52
CA ARG A 55 4.71 -5.83 10.28
C ARG A 55 3.28 -5.75 9.76
N LEU A 56 2.37 -5.37 10.63
CA LEU A 56 0.99 -5.08 10.29
C LEU A 56 0.86 -3.58 9.97
N LEU A 57 0.49 -3.25 8.73
CA LEU A 57 0.17 -1.89 8.33
C LEU A 57 -1.27 -1.56 8.69
N SER A 58 -1.46 -0.43 9.39
CA SER A 58 -2.79 0.12 9.72
C SER A 58 -3.44 0.74 8.49
N SER A 59 -4.75 0.62 8.36
CA SER A 59 -5.51 1.35 7.33
C SER A 59 -5.60 2.86 7.60
N GLY A 60 -5.26 3.28 8.82
CA GLY A 60 -5.12 4.69 9.16
C GLY A 60 -3.84 5.33 8.63
N LEU A 61 -2.92 4.54 8.07
CA LEU A 61 -1.73 5.04 7.39
C LEU A 61 -2.15 5.93 6.22
N SER A 62 -1.58 7.13 6.15
CA SER A 62 -1.82 8.05 5.05
C SER A 62 -1.32 7.44 3.74
N LEU A 63 -2.07 7.74 2.69
CA LEU A 63 -1.72 7.35 1.33
C LEU A 63 -0.33 7.86 0.94
N THR A 64 0.05 9.06 1.38
CA THR A 64 1.38 9.63 1.13
C THR A 64 2.49 8.80 1.76
N THR A 65 2.35 8.43 3.04
CA THR A 65 3.35 7.60 3.72
C THR A 65 3.47 6.22 3.08
N PHE A 66 2.34 5.61 2.70
CA PHE A 66 2.37 4.35 1.95
C PHE A 66 3.09 4.49 0.60
N ARG A 67 2.85 5.58 -0.15
CA ARG A 67 3.52 5.87 -1.43
C ARG A 67 5.03 5.98 -1.25
N ASN A 68 5.48 6.74 -0.27
CA ASN A 68 6.91 6.93 -0.01
C ASN A 68 7.58 5.61 0.41
N ALA A 69 6.85 4.73 1.11
CA ALA A 69 7.36 3.41 1.50
C ALA A 69 7.52 2.44 0.32
N VAL A 70 6.56 2.41 -0.60
CA VAL A 70 6.56 1.48 -1.75
C VAL A 70 7.33 2.01 -2.98
N ILE A 71 7.72 3.29 -2.97
CA ILE A 71 8.54 3.93 -4.00
C ILE A 71 9.88 4.35 -3.37
N PRO A 72 10.78 3.42 -3.04
CA PRO A 72 12.00 3.71 -2.27
C PRO A 72 13.03 4.61 -3.00
N ASN A 73 12.82 4.90 -4.28
CA ASN A 73 13.73 5.70 -5.10
C ASN A 73 13.24 7.13 -5.36
N ASP A 74 12.13 7.55 -4.76
CA ASP A 74 11.61 8.92 -4.90
C ASP A 74 12.31 9.93 -3.97
N GLY A 75 13.12 9.44 -3.02
CA GLY A 75 13.88 10.26 -2.07
C GLY A 75 13.03 10.91 -0.98
N ASN A 76 11.74 10.58 -0.88
CA ASN A 76 10.85 11.15 0.12
C ASN A 76 10.96 10.42 1.45
N VAL A 77 10.82 11.17 2.54
CA VAL A 77 10.80 10.61 3.90
C VAL A 77 9.40 10.06 4.19
N LEU A 78 9.32 9.00 4.99
CA LEU A 78 8.05 8.48 5.50
C LEU A 78 7.38 9.52 6.41
N GLY A 79 6.06 9.61 6.37
CA GLY A 79 5.33 10.50 7.26
C GLY A 79 5.38 10.05 8.72
N ALA A 80 4.90 10.92 9.60
CA ALA A 80 4.91 10.69 11.06
C ALA A 80 3.99 9.54 11.52
N ASP A 81 3.19 8.99 10.60
CA ASP A 81 2.20 7.94 10.78
C ASP A 81 2.69 6.54 10.35
N TRP A 82 3.98 6.40 10.03
CA TRP A 82 4.65 5.11 9.79
C TRP A 82 4.88 4.31 11.08
#